data_AF-A0A257JP06-F1
#
_entry.id   AF-A0A257JP06-F1
#
_cell.length_a   1.000
_cell.length_b   1.000
_cell.length_c   1.000
_cell.angle_alpha   90.00
_cell.angle_beta   90.00
_cell.angle_gamma   90.00
#
_symmetry.space_group_name_H-M   'P 1'
#
loop_
_entity.id
_entity.type
_entity.pdbx_description
1 polymer ?
#
loop_
_entity_poly.entity_id
_entity_poly.type
_entity_poly.pdbx_seq_one_letter_code
_entity_poly.pdbx_strand_id
1 'polypeptide(L)'
;DFVAGAGFTGIAVSLIGRNHPLGSVLAALLFGALFQGGAELSFEIPGFSRDMVTTLQGLIVLFSGAMAQVAAPALAKVHGWVKPRAVAGGAAHG
;
A
#
# COMPACT_ATOMS: atom_id res chain seq x y z
N ASP A 1 21.67 17.38 4.05
CA ASP A 1 20.86 16.56 4.97
C ASP A 1 20.73 15.15 4.47
N PHE A 2 20.94 14.16 5.35
CA PHE A 2 20.26 12.88 5.18
C PHE A 2 18.79 13.19 4.92
N VAL A 3 18.12 12.49 4.00
CA VAL A 3 16.68 12.68 3.82
C VAL A 3 16.02 12.18 5.10
N ALA A 4 15.95 13.05 6.11
CA ALA A 4 15.36 12.78 7.40
C ALA A 4 13.90 12.47 7.11
N GLY A 5 13.52 11.20 7.25
CA GLY A 5 12.20 10.70 6.89
C GLY A 5 12.17 9.71 5.73
N ALA A 6 13.17 9.62 4.83
CA ALA A 6 13.14 8.63 3.75
C ALA A 6 13.12 7.19 4.26
N GLY A 7 13.89 6.89 5.32
CA GLY A 7 13.86 5.58 5.98
C GLY A 7 12.51 5.26 6.60
N PHE A 8 11.89 6.23 7.28
CA PHE A 8 10.57 6.09 7.88
C PHE A 8 9.48 5.87 6.82
N THR A 9 9.50 6.67 5.75
CA THR A 9 8.60 6.52 4.61
C THR A 9 8.81 5.19 3.89
N GLY A 10 10.05 4.71 3.75
CA GLY A 10 10.36 3.40 3.18
C GLY A 10 9.76 2.23 3.96
N ILE A 11 9.78 2.31 5.30
CA ILE A 11 9.11 1.34 6.18
C ILE A 11 7.59 1.38 5.97
N ALA A 12 6.99 2.57 5.91
CA ALA A 12 5.55 2.70 5.65
C ALA A 12 5.17 2.12 4.27
N VAL A 13 5.90 2.47 3.22
CA VAL A 13 5.68 2.02 1.83
C VAL A 13 5.82 0.51 1.67
N SER A 14 6.78 -0.12 2.36
CA SER A 14 6.94 -1.58 2.34
C SER A 14 5.78 -2.30 3.04
N LEU A 15 5.18 -1.69 4.07
CA LEU A 15 3.98 -2.21 4.74
C LEU A 15 2.71 -2.07 3.89
N ILE A 16 2.58 -0.97 3.13
CA ILE A 16 1.48 -0.76 2.15
C ILE A 16 1.40 -1.95 1.18
N GLY A 17 2.56 -2.39 0.66
CA GLY A 17 2.65 -3.50 -0.27
C GLY A 17 2.52 -4.90 0.35
N ARG A 18 2.33 -5.01 1.68
CA ARG A 18 2.38 -6.30 2.42
C ARG A 18 3.67 -7.08 2.15
N ASN A 19 4.79 -6.38 1.98
CA ASN A 19 6.08 -6.95 1.54
C ASN A 19 6.08 -7.58 0.11
N HIS A 20 5.06 -7.32 -0.71
CA HIS A 20 5.04 -7.72 -2.12
C HIS A 20 5.76 -6.68 -2.97
N PRO A 21 6.73 -7.07 -3.83
CA PRO A 21 7.58 -6.13 -4.56
C PRO A 21 6.77 -5.20 -5.48
N LEU A 22 5.73 -5.73 -6.13
CA LEU A 22 4.87 -4.93 -7.00
C LEU A 22 4.14 -3.81 -6.24
N GLY A 23 3.67 -4.09 -5.01
CA GLY A 23 2.99 -3.09 -4.19
C GLY A 23 3.94 -2.01 -3.68
N SER A 24 5.16 -2.41 -3.30
CA SER A 24 6.21 -1.48 -2.85
C SER A 24 6.67 -0.56 -3.99
N VAL A 25 6.81 -1.07 -5.22
CA VAL A 25 7.22 -0.26 -6.38
C VAL A 25 6.15 0.77 -6.73
N LEU A 26 4.88 0.36 -6.80
CA LEU A 26 3.77 1.27 -7.09
C LEU A 26 3.64 2.37 -6.01
N ALA A 27 3.76 1.99 -4.73
CA ALA A 27 3.72 2.95 -3.64
C ALA A 27 4.94 3.89 -3.66
N ALA A 28 6.15 3.41 -3.95
CA ALA A 28 7.33 4.27 -4.09
C ALA A 28 7.19 5.28 -5.23
N LEU A 29 6.62 4.88 -6.37
CA LEU A 29 6.33 5.77 -7.49
C LEU A 29 5.33 6.87 -7.11
N LEU A 30 4.25 6.50 -6.41
CA LEU A 30 3.26 7.47 -5.93
C LEU A 30 3.88 8.50 -4.99
N PHE A 31 4.70 8.05 -4.04
CA PHE A 31 5.37 8.93 -3.08
C PHE A 31 6.38 9.86 -3.75
N GLY A 32 7.16 9.33 -4.71
CA GLY A 32 8.09 10.14 -5.49
C GLY A 32 7.38 11.19 -6.35
N ALA A 33 6.27 10.80 -7.00
CA ALA A 33 5.46 11.71 -7.80
C ALA A 33 4.80 12.81 -6.95
N LEU A 34 4.28 12.48 -5.76
CA LEU A 34 3.74 13.47 -4.83
C LEU A 34 4.81 14.42 -4.30
N PHE A 35 6.00 13.90 -3.98
CA PHE A 35 7.08 14.73 -3.45
C PHE A 35 7.57 15.74 -4.50
N GLN A 36 7.87 15.31 -5.72
CA GLN A 36 8.33 16.21 -6.77
C GLN A 36 7.21 17.03 -7.40
N GLY A 37 6.10 16.40 -7.78
CA GLY A 37 4.96 17.10 -8.38
C GLY A 37 4.28 18.05 -7.40
N GLY A 38 4.23 17.71 -6.11
CA GLY A 38 3.71 18.61 -5.07
C GLY A 38 4.65 19.79 -4.78
N ALA A 39 5.97 19.60 -4.90
CA ALA A 39 6.90 20.72 -4.79
C ALA A 39 6.71 21.73 -5.92
N GLU A 40 6.55 21.25 -7.16
CA GLU A 40 6.26 22.08 -8.34
C GLU A 40 4.93 22.82 -8.19
N LEU A 41 3.89 22.11 -7.77
CA LEU A 41 2.55 22.69 -7.59
C LEU A 41 2.50 23.76 -6.48
N SER A 42 3.39 23.69 -5.49
CA SER A 42 3.51 24.73 -4.44
C SER A 42 4.03 26.06 -4.95
N PHE A 43 4.66 26.08 -6.12
CA PHE A 43 5.12 27.31 -6.77
C PHE A 43 4.08 27.85 -7.75
N GLU A 44 3.31 26.98 -8.40
CA GLU A 44 2.32 27.39 -9.40
C GLU A 44 0.97 27.82 -8.80
N ILE A 45 0.53 27.18 -7.71
CA ILE A 45 -0.80 27.42 -7.13
C ILE A 45 -0.68 28.23 -5.83
N PRO A 46 -1.18 29.48 -5.80
CA PRO A 46 -1.23 30.27 -4.59
C PRO A 46 -2.04 29.55 -3.51
N GLY A 47 -1.41 29.33 -2.36
CA GLY A 47 -2.02 28.64 -1.22
C GLY A 47 -1.75 27.14 -1.17
N PHE A 48 -1.11 26.52 -2.17
CA PHE A 48 -0.66 25.13 -2.08
C PHE A 48 0.71 25.07 -1.39
N SER A 49 0.80 24.39 -0.24
CA SER A 49 2.05 24.31 0.54
C SER A 49 2.61 22.89 0.58
N ARG A 50 3.92 22.78 0.84
CA ARG A 50 4.59 21.48 1.02
C ARG A 50 4.03 20.65 2.18
N ASP A 51 3.45 21.30 3.18
CA ASP A 51 2.79 20.62 4.30
C ASP A 51 1.53 19.86 3.86
N MET A 52 0.85 20.31 2.80
CA MET A 52 -0.28 19.58 2.21
C MET A 52 0.17 18.27 1.58
N VAL A 53 1.31 18.28 0.88
CA VAL A 53 1.90 17.07 0.29
C VAL A 53 2.23 16.06 1.39
N THR A 54 2.84 16.53 2.49
CA THR A 54 3.17 15.69 3.65
C THR A 54 1.91 15.12 4.31
N THR A 55 0.84 15.93 4.43
CA THR A 55 -0.46 15.50 4.97
C THR A 55 -1.12 14.45 4.07
N LEU A 56 -1.07 14.63 2.75
CA LEU A 56 -1.58 13.65 1.78
C LEU A 56 -0.81 12.33 1.86
N GLN A 57 0.52 12.38 1.97
CA GLN A 57 1.33 11.18 2.17
C GLN A 57 0.92 10.43 3.45
N GLY A 58 0.69 11.15 4.56
CA GLY A 58 0.18 10.58 5.81
C GLY A 58 -1.20 9.91 5.65
N LEU A 59 -2.13 10.58 4.95
CA LEU A 59 -3.46 10.03 4.62
C LEU A 59 -3.38 8.77 3.76
N ILE A 60 -2.46 8.74 2.77
CA ILE A 60 -2.25 7.56 1.92
C ILE A 60 -1.77 6.37 2.76
N VAL A 61 -0.79 6.58 3.65
CA VAL A 61 -0.32 5.51 4.57
C VAL A 61 -1.48 5.03 5.46
N LEU A 62 -2.23 5.98 6.05
CA LEU A 62 -3.35 5.68 6.94
C LEU A 62 -4.41 4.84 6.22
N PHE A 63 -4.87 5.28 5.05
CA PHE A 63 -5.90 4.58 4.29
C PHE A 63 -5.41 3.27 3.71
N SER A 64 -4.15 3.18 3.30
CA SER A 64 -3.59 1.91 2.83
C SER A 64 -3.54 0.87 3.96
N GLY A 65 -3.05 1.25 5.14
CA GLY A 65 -3.05 0.38 6.32
C GLY A 65 -4.48 0.01 6.76
N ALA A 66 -5.40 0.97 6.73
CA ALA A 66 -6.81 0.73 7.03
C ALA A 66 -7.48 -0.20 6.00
N MET A 67 -7.27 0.00 4.71
CA MET A 67 -7.81 -0.88 3.67
C MET A 67 -7.22 -2.28 3.73
N ALA A 68 -5.96 -2.44 4.13
CA ALA A 68 -5.40 -3.77 4.36
C ALA A 68 -6.18 -4.55 5.44
N GLN A 69 -6.74 -3.87 6.45
CA GLN A 69 -7.56 -4.50 7.50
C GLN A 69 -9.00 -4.75 7.04
N VAL A 70 -9.60 -3.83 6.28
CA VAL A 70 -11.00 -3.95 5.80
C VAL A 70 -11.11 -4.93 4.63
N ALA A 71 -10.10 -4.97 3.76
CA ALA A 71 -10.05 -5.89 2.62
C ALA A 71 -9.64 -7.32 3.04
N ALA A 72 -9.03 -7.51 4.22
CA ALA A 72 -8.63 -8.83 4.72
C ALA A 72 -9.77 -9.87 4.72
N PRO A 73 -10.98 -9.61 5.26
CA PRO A 73 -12.09 -10.56 5.19
C PRO A 73 -12.62 -10.79 3.77
N ALA A 74 -12.57 -9.77 2.91
CA ALA A 74 -12.99 -9.90 1.51
C ALA A 74 -12.01 -10.78 0.71
N LEU A 75 -10.70 -10.58 0.89
CA LEU A 75 -9.66 -11.38 0.24
C LEU A 75 -9.66 -12.84 0.72
N ALA A 76 -9.90 -13.07 2.02
CA ALA A 76 -9.99 -14.42 2.59
C ALA A 76 -11.14 -15.23 1.97
N LYS A 77 -12.29 -14.59 1.71
CA LYS A 77 -13.44 -15.22 1.02
C LYS A 77 -13.11 -15.58 -0.42
N VAL A 78 -12.40 -14.71 -1.13
CA VAL A 78 -11.97 -14.96 -2.53
C VAL A 78 -10.93 -16.08 -2.60
N HIS A 79 -9.96 -16.13 -1.69
CA HIS A 79 -8.98 -17.21 -1.65
C HIS A 79 -9.60 -18.58 -1.31
N GLY A 80 -10.64 -18.62 -0.47
CA GLY A 80 -11.38 -19.85 -0.17
C GLY A 80 -12.09 -20.48 -1.38
N TRP A 81 -12.41 -19.68 -2.40
CA TRP A 81 -13.02 -20.15 -3.65
C TRP A 81 -12.02 -20.82 -4.62
N VAL A 82 -10.72 -20.65 -4.42
CA VAL A 82 -9.69 -21.10 -5.38
C VAL A 82 -9.09 -22.46 -5.01
N LYS A 83 -9.39 -23.05 -3.84
CA LYS A 83 -8.95 -24.41 -3.53
C LYS A 83 -9.79 -25.43 -4.31
N PRO A 84 -9.20 -26.24 -5.21
CA PRO A 84 -9.88 -27.42 -5.73
C PRO A 84 -10.14 -28.35 -4.55
N ARG A 85 -11.39 -28.78 -4.39
CA ARG A 85 -11.77 -29.77 -3.39
C ARG A 85 -10.97 -31.04 -3.70
N ALA A 86 -9.93 -31.32 -2.93
CA ALA A 86 -9.20 -32.57 -3.03
C ALA A 86 -10.21 -33.70 -2.85
N VAL A 87 -10.38 -34.50 -3.90
CA VAL A 87 -11.26 -35.66 -3.94
C VAL A 87 -10.85 -36.61 -2.83
N ALA A 88 -11.63 -36.64 -1.75
CA ALA A 88 -11.61 -37.72 -0.78
C ALA A 88 -12.28 -38.94 -1.41
N GLY A 89 -11.56 -39.61 -2.31
CA GLY A 89 -11.90 -40.92 -2.84
C GLY A 89 -10.85 -41.91 -2.37
N GLY A 90 -11.18 -42.75 -1.39
CA GLY A 90 -10.28 -43.82 -0.95
C GLY A 90 -10.33 -44.12 0.55
N ALA A 91 -11.51 -44.36 1.11
CA ALA A 91 -11.64 -45.01 2.43
C ALA A 91 -12.96 -45.78 2.50
N ALA A 92 -13.15 -46.70 1.55
CA ALA A 92 -14.17 -47.74 1.62
C ALA A 92 -13.62 -48.94 0.86
N HIS A 93 -12.80 -49.75 1.52
CA HIS A 93 -12.61 -51.20 1.31
C HIS A 93 -11.43 -51.67 2.18
N GLY A 94 -11.72 -52.58 3.11
CA GLY A 94 -10.79 -53.20 4.05
C GLY A 94 -11.57 -53.78 5.21
#